data_AF-A0A966QMS4-F1
#
_entry.id   AF-A0A966QMS4-F1
#
_cell.length_a   1.000
_cell.length_b   1.000
_cell.length_c   1.000
_cell.angle_alpha   90.00
_cell.angle_beta   90.00
_cell.angle_gamma   90.00
#
_symmetry.space_group_name_H-M   'P 1'
#
loop_
_entity.id
_entity.type
_entity.pdbx_description
1 polymer ?
#
loop_
_entity_poly.entity_id
_entity_poly.type
_entity_poly.pdbx_seq_one_letter_code
_entity_poly.pdbx_strand_id
1 'polypeptide(L)' 'MVRPALAPPEPAKAQCPYCGVGCGLELRPSGDVAAPQWSVRGDRSHPSSLGQVCIKGATVAETL' A
#
# COMPACT_ATOMS: atom_id res chain seq x y z
N MET A 1 -11.82 -1.63 -29.27
CA MET A 1 -12.62 -2.01 -28.09
C MET A 1 -11.88 -1.51 -26.86
N VAL A 2 -12.10 -0.26 -26.46
CA VAL A 2 -11.42 0.33 -25.29
C VAL A 2 -12.21 -0.09 -24.05
N ARG A 3 -11.63 -0.94 -23.20
CA ARG A 3 -12.23 -1.27 -21.90
C ARG A 3 -12.31 0.03 -21.08
N PRO A 4 -13.46 0.36 -20.46
CA PRO A 4 -13.52 1.51 -19.58
C PRO A 4 -12.51 1.30 -18.46
N ALA A 5 -11.70 2.34 -18.18
CA ALA A 5 -10.83 2.36 -17.02
C ALA A 5 -11.74 2.18 -15.79
N LEU A 6 -11.68 1.00 -15.17
CA LEU A 6 -12.29 0.79 -13.87
C LEU A 6 -11.68 1.84 -12.93
N ALA A 7 -12.46 2.42 -12.03
CA ALA A 7 -11.91 3.34 -11.03
C ALA A 7 -10.71 2.67 -10.33
N PRO A 8 -9.66 3.43 -9.95
CA PRO A 8 -8.53 2.86 -9.23
C PRO A 8 -9.07 2.14 -7.98
N PRO A 9 -8.55 0.94 -7.65
CA PRO A 9 -9.04 0.18 -6.51
C PRO A 9 -9.00 1.02 -5.24
N GLU A 10 -9.95 0.77 -4.34
CA GLU A 10 -9.95 1.41 -3.04
C GLU A 10 -8.62 1.16 -2.28
N PRO A 11 -8.20 2.08 -1.40
CA PRO A 11 -6.98 1.89 -0.62
C PRO A 11 -7.05 0.58 0.16
N ALA A 12 -6.10 -0.32 -0.07
CA ALA A 12 -6.02 -1.58 0.64
C ALA A 12 -5.19 -1.42 1.92
N LYS A 13 -5.49 -2.24 2.93
CA LYS A 13 -4.73 -2.31 4.17
C LYS A 13 -4.05 -3.66 4.26
N ALA A 14 -2.78 -3.66 4.67
CA ALA A 14 -1.99 -4.87 4.83
C ALA A 14 -0.99 -4.73 5.98
N GLN A 15 -0.38 -5.85 6.36
CA GLN A 15 0.71 -5.86 7.33
C GLN A 15 2.06 -5.79 6.63
N CYS A 16 3.01 -5.06 7.21
CA CYS A 16 4.38 -5.00 6.71
C CYS A 16 5.04 -6.39 6.74
N PRO A 17 5.47 -6.94 5.58
CA PRO A 17 6.05 -8.27 5.52
C PRO A 17 7.47 -8.34 6.10
N TYR A 18 8.12 -7.18 6.26
CA TYR A 18 9.48 -7.07 6.77
C TYR A 18 9.56 -6.83 8.28
N CYS A 19 8.42 -6.67 8.95
CA CYS A 19 8.40 -6.26 10.35
C CYS A 19 7.59 -7.22 11.21
N GLY A 20 8.28 -7.97 12.09
CA GLY A 20 7.66 -8.90 13.03
C GLY A 20 6.80 -8.24 14.11
N VAL A 21 6.87 -6.91 14.28
CA VAL A 21 6.02 -6.15 15.21
C VAL A 21 4.61 -5.93 14.66
N GLY A 22 4.42 -6.17 13.36
CA GLY A 22 3.14 -5.96 12.70
C GLY A 22 2.80 -4.48 12.49
N CYS A 23 3.64 -3.74 11.77
CA CYS A 23 3.24 -2.39 11.34
C CYS A 23 2.16 -2.49 10.26
N GLY A 24 1.07 -1.73 10.42
CA GLY A 24 0.04 -1.61 9.38
C GLY A 24 0.47 -0.68 8.25
N LEU A 25 0.12 -1.05 7.03
CA LEU A 25 0.37 -0.33 5.79
C LEU A 25 -0.95 0.00 5.08
N GLU A 26 -1.03 1.20 4.51
CA GLU A 26 -2.07 1.61 3.57
C GLU A 26 -1.47 1.67 2.17
N LEU A 27 -2.03 0.86 1.26
CA LEU A 27 -1.64 0.71 -0.13
C LEU A 27 -2.62 1.49 -1.00
N ARG A 28 -2.11 2.42 -1.81
CA ARG A 28 -2.92 3.22 -2.71
C ARG A 28 -2.52 2.93 -4.15
N PRO A 29 -3.39 2.33 -4.96
CA PRO A 29 -3.14 2.14 -6.37
C PRO A 29 -3.32 3.47 -7.12
N SER A 30 -2.52 3.65 -8.15
CA SER A 30 -2.55 4.76 -9.09
C SER A 30 -2.24 4.21 -10.49
N GLY A 31 -2.53 4.98 -11.53
CA GLY A 31 -2.30 4.57 -12.91
C GLY A 31 -3.38 3.64 -13.47
N ASP A 32 -3.02 2.90 -14.52
CA ASP A 32 -3.95 2.01 -15.22
C ASP A 32 -4.27 0.78 -14.36
N VAL A 33 -5.54 0.36 -14.36
CA VAL A 33 -5.99 -0.86 -13.65
C VAL A 33 -5.28 -2.11 -14.16
N ALA A 34 -4.87 -2.14 -15.43
CA ALA A 34 -4.11 -3.24 -16.01
C ALA A 34 -2.65 -3.29 -15.54
N ALA A 35 -2.10 -2.17 -15.07
CA ALA A 35 -0.72 -2.05 -14.60
C ALA A 35 -0.64 -0.99 -13.48
N PRO A 36 -1.21 -1.27 -12.29
CA PRO A 36 -1.31 -0.30 -11.23
C PRO A 36 0.06 -0.02 -10.62
N GLN A 37 0.39 1.25 -10.48
CA GLN A 37 1.51 1.70 -9.66
C GLN A 37 1.03 1.86 -8.23
N TRP A 38 1.80 1.36 -7.27
CA TRP A 38 1.42 1.40 -5.86
C TRP A 38 2.21 2.44 -5.11
N SER A 39 1.52 3.19 -4.25
CA SER A 39 2.17 3.98 -3.21
C SER A 39 1.81 3.40 -1.84
N VAL A 40 2.78 3.43 -0.93
CA VAL A 40 2.64 2.85 0.41
C VAL A 40 2.92 3.91 1.46
N ARG A 41 2.14 3.86 2.55
CA ARG A 41 2.39 4.62 3.77
C ARG A 41 1.96 3.81 4.99
N GLY A 42 2.39 4.23 6.18
CA GLY A 42 1.91 3.62 7.42
C GLY A 42 0.42 3.90 7.67
N ASP A 43 -0.33 2.88 8.08
CA ASP A 43 -1.72 3.04 8.52
C ASP A 43 -1.77 3.67 9.91
N ARG A 44 -2.20 4.93 9.98
CA ARG A 44 -2.32 5.71 11.23
C ARG A 44 -3.34 5.13 12.21
N SER A 45 -4.27 4.31 11.74
CA SER A 45 -5.25 3.63 12.59
C SER A 45 -4.78 2.27 13.12
N HIS A 46 -3.63 1.76 12.67
CA HIS A 46 -3.16 0.44 13.07
C HIS A 46 -2.61 0.45 14.52
N PRO A 47 -3.10 -0.42 15.43
CA PRO A 47 -2.81 -0.33 16.86
C PRO A 47 -1.34 -0.51 17.22
N SER A 48 -0.62 -1.38 16.50
CA SER A 48 0.78 -1.70 16.84
C SER A 48 1.78 -0.61 16.46
N SER A 49 1.46 0.24 15.49
CA SER A 49 2.43 1.16 14.90
C SER A 49 1.96 2.61 14.76
N LEU A 50 0.65 2.86 14.84
CA LEU A 50 0.06 4.21 14.77
C LEU A 50 0.57 5.02 13.57
N GLY A 51 0.79 4.35 12.44
CA GLY A 51 1.31 4.93 11.20
C GLY A 51 2.83 5.07 11.12
N GLN A 52 3.58 4.68 12.15
CA GLN A 52 5.04 4.62 12.10
C GLN A 52 5.51 3.37 11.36
N VAL A 53 6.42 3.54 10.40
CA VAL A 53 7.00 2.47 9.60
C VAL A 53 8.48 2.71 9.43
N CYS A 54 9.30 1.65 9.44
CA CYS A 54 10.71 1.75 9.09
C CYS A 54 10.86 1.89 7.57
N ILE A 55 12.08 2.19 7.10
CA ILE A 55 12.35 2.38 5.67
C ILE A 55 11.92 1.18 4.82
N LYS A 56 12.10 -0.06 5.31
CA LYS A 56 11.72 -1.28 4.59
C LYS A 56 10.20 -1.35 4.32
N GLY A 57 9.39 -0.87 5.25
CA GLY A 57 7.94 -0.81 5.08
C GLY A 57 7.51 0.36 4.20
N ALA A 58 8.20 1.50 4.31
CA ALA A 58 7.89 2.70 3.52
C ALA A 58 8.18 2.51 2.02
N THR A 59 9.21 1.73 1.67
CA THR A 59 9.66 1.55 0.27
C THR A 59 9.24 0.21 -0.34
N VAL A 60 8.36 -0.56 0.30
CA VAL A 60 7.98 -1.91 -0.17
C VAL A 60 7.36 -1.91 -1.58
N ALA A 61 6.74 -0.80 -2.01
CA ALA A 61 6.14 -0.68 -3.33
C ALA A 61 7.14 -0.39 -4.46
N GLU A 62 8.40 -0.04 -4.15
CA GLU A 62 9.41 0.23 -5.18
C GLU A 62 9.85 -1.03 -5.94
N THR A 63 9.51 -2.21 -5.40
CA THR A 63 9.86 -3.52 -5.98
C THR A 63 8.67 -4.24 -6.64
N LEU A 64 7.52 -3.57 -6.81
CA LEU A 64 6.27 -4.14 -7.33
C LEU A 64 6.03 -3.78 -8.80
#